data_AF-F3C2Y1-F1
#
_entry.id   AF-F3C2Y1-F1
#
_cell.length_a   1.000
_cell.length_b   1.000
_cell.length_c   1.000
_cell.angle_alpha   90.00
_cell.angle_beta   90.00
_cell.angle_gamma   90.00
#
_symmetry.space_group_name_H-M   'P 1'
#
loop_
_entity.id
_entity.type
_entity.pdbx_description
1 polymer ?
#
loop_
_entity_poly.entity_id
_entity_poly.type
_entity_poly.pdbx_seq_one_letter_code
_entity_poly.pdbx_strand_id
1 'polypeptide(L)' 'MTDLTLYHNPRCSKSRGALELLQARGLTPDIVLYLETPPDAERLRDLLGKLGITARQLLRTGEDDYKQLNLADP' A
#
# COMPACT_ATOMS: atom_id res chain seq x y z
N MET A 1 5.04 7.04 -21.54
CA MET A 1 4.00 6.83 -20.52
C MET A 1 4.71 6.40 -19.27
N THR A 2 4.48 7.09 -18.16
CA THR A 2 5.05 6.70 -16.87
C THR A 2 4.12 5.64 -16.29
N ASP A 3 4.54 4.38 -16.24
CA ASP A 3 3.79 3.33 -15.53
C ASP A 3 3.81 3.67 -14.04
N LEU A 4 2.73 4.26 -13.57
CA LEU A 4 2.57 4.69 -12.18
C LEU A 4 1.42 3.89 -11.58
N THR A 5 1.71 3.00 -10.63
CA THR A 5 0.68 2.23 -9.93
C THR A 5 0.41 2.82 -8.56
N LEU A 6 -0.86 3.03 -8.22
CA LEU A 6 -1.32 3.41 -6.88
C LEU A 6 -2.06 2.24 -6.23
N TYR A 7 -1.46 1.65 -5.21
CA TYR A 7 -2.15 0.71 -4.32
C TYR A 7 -3.09 1.50 -3.40
N HIS A 8 -4.38 1.47 -3.69
CA HIS A 8 -5.36 2.39 -3.16
C HIS A 8 -6.39 1.70 -2.25
N ASN A 9 -6.70 2.33 -1.12
CA ASN A 9 -7.87 2.02 -0.30
C ASN A 9 -8.82 3.22 -0.26
N PRO A 10 -10.01 3.14 -0.93
CA PRO A 10 -10.98 4.23 -0.99
C PRO A 10 -11.47 4.72 0.37
N ARG A 11 -11.40 3.89 1.42
CA ARG A 11 -11.83 4.25 2.78
C ARG A 11 -10.76 5.01 3.56
N CYS A 12 -9.50 4.96 3.15
CA CYS A 12 -8.39 5.62 3.84
C CYS A 12 -8.20 7.06 3.36
N SER A 13 -8.38 8.05 4.25
CA SER A 13 -8.23 9.48 3.92
C SER A 13 -6.85 9.82 3.32
N LYS A 14 -5.77 9.19 3.81
CA LYS A 14 -4.42 9.39 3.27
C LYS A 14 -4.28 8.86 1.84
N SER A 15 -4.92 7.73 1.55
CA SER A 15 -4.94 7.11 0.22
C SER A 15 -5.69 7.97 -0.80
N ARG A 16 -6.81 8.59 -0.39
CA ARG A 16 -7.54 9.57 -1.22
C ARG A 16 -6.71 10.82 -1.47
N GLY A 17 -6.07 11.39 -0.45
CA GLY A 17 -5.18 12.55 -0.61
C GLY A 17 -4.00 12.28 -1.55
N ALA A 18 -3.43 11.07 -1.53
CA ALA A 18 -2.39 10.68 -2.48
C ALA A 18 -2.89 10.67 -3.93
N LEU A 19 -4.09 10.12 -4.18
CA LEU A 19 -4.71 10.11 -5.51
C LEU A 19 -5.00 11.54 -6.01
N GLU A 20 -5.59 12.39 -5.16
CA GLU A 20 -5.88 13.79 -5.48
C GLU A 20 -4.60 14.56 -5.84
N LEU A 21 -3.51 14.33 -5.10
CA LEU A 21 -2.21 14.98 -5.34
C LEU A 21 -1.55 14.52 -6.65
N LEU A 22 -1.74 13.25 -7.03
CA LEU A 22 -1.30 12.75 -8.35
C LEU A 22 -2.12 13.40 -9.47
N GLN A 23 -3.45 13.42 -9.34
CA GLN A 23 -4.36 14.01 -10.31
C GLN A 23 -4.12 15.53 -10.48
N ALA A 24 -3.89 16.25 -9.38
CA ALA A 24 -3.57 17.69 -9.39
C ALA A 24 -2.27 18.01 -10.14
N ARG A 25 -1.37 17.02 -10.29
CA ARG A 25 -0.13 17.14 -11.08
C ARG A 25 -0.27 16.61 -12.51
N GLY A 26 -1.48 16.28 -12.93
CA GLY A 26 -1.76 15.71 -14.25
C GLY A 26 -1.27 14.26 -14.41
N LEU A 27 -1.00 13.55 -13.31
CA LEU A 27 -0.60 12.15 -13.34
C LEU A 27 -1.83 11.25 -13.21
N THR A 28 -1.94 10.27 -14.09
CA THR A 28 -3.01 9.26 -14.09
C THR A 28 -2.42 7.90 -13.70
N PRO A 29 -2.43 7.52 -12.42
CA PRO A 29 -1.93 6.22 -12.00
C PRO A 29 -2.91 5.10 -12.33
N ASP A 30 -2.39 3.90 -12.56
CA ASP A 30 -3.15 2.65 -12.51
C ASP A 30 -3.53 2.36 -11.06
N ILE A 31 -4.84 2.31 -10.80
CA ILE A 31 -5.35 2.09 -9.44
C ILE A 31 -5.50 0.60 -9.19
N VAL A 32 -4.84 0.10 -8.14
CA VAL A 32 -4.98 -1.27 -7.65
C VAL A 32 -5.64 -1.24 -6.29
N LEU A 33 -6.86 -1.78 -6.19
CA LEU A 33 -7.59 -1.92 -4.93
C LEU A 33 -7.03 -3.12 -4.15
N TYR A 34 -5.94 -2.91 -3.41
CA TYR A 34 -5.15 -3.99 -2.81
C TYR A 34 -5.89 -4.86 -1.78
N LEU A 35 -7.06 -4.41 -1.28
CA LEU A 35 -7.92 -5.23 -0.42
C LEU A 35 -8.82 -6.18 -1.22
N GLU A 36 -9.11 -5.87 -2.48
CA GLU A 36 -9.91 -6.69 -3.39
C GLU A 36 -9.01 -7.57 -4.27
N THR A 37 -7.90 -6.99 -4.75
CA THR A 37 -6.89 -7.64 -5.60
C THR A 37 -5.53 -7.55 -4.92
N PRO A 38 -5.29 -8.34 -3.86
CA PRO A 38 -4.04 -8.30 -3.13
C PRO A 38 -2.87 -8.72 -4.02
N PRO A 39 -1.71 -8.03 -3.94
CA PRO A 39 -0.51 -8.46 -4.63
C PRO A 39 -0.03 -9.81 -4.07
N ASP A 40 0.58 -10.62 -4.93
CA ASP A 40 1.23 -11.86 -4.51
C ASP A 40 2.51 -11.58 -3.69
N ALA A 41 3.07 -12.65 -3.13
CA ALA A 41 4.28 -12.56 -2.32
C ALA A 41 5.51 -12.06 -3.10
N GLU A 42 5.61 -12.33 -4.40
CA GLU A 42 6.73 -11.89 -5.22
C GLU A 42 6.66 -10.38 -5.47
N ARG A 43 5.47 -9.88 -5.82
CA ARG A 43 5.20 -8.46 -5.98
C ARG A 43 5.39 -7.70 -4.68
N LEU A 44 4.98 -8.25 -3.53
CA LEU A 44 5.24 -7.65 -2.23
C LEU A 44 6.74 -7.52 -1.94
N ARG A 45 7.56 -8.53 -2.29
CA ARG A 45 9.03 -8.45 -2.13
C ARG A 45 9.63 -7.34 -2.99
N ASP A 46 9.20 -7.20 -4.25
CA ASP A 46 9.62 -6.11 -5.14
C ASP A 46 9.25 -4.73 -4.56
N LEU A 47 8.01 -4.58 -4.06
CA LEU A 47 7.57 -3.34 -3.41
C LEU A 47 8.39 -3.01 -2.17
N LEU A 48 8.68 -3.98 -1.32
CA LEU A 48 9.53 -3.79 -0.14
C LEU A 48 10.95 -3.35 -0.53
N GLY A 49 11.52 -3.96 -1.59
CA GLY A 49 12.82 -3.57 -2.14
C GLY A 49 12.83 -2.12 -2.64
N LYS A 50 11.77 -1.69 -3.34
CA LYS A 50 11.61 -0.30 -3.81
C LYS A 50 11.43 0.71 -2.68
N LEU A 51 10.73 0.31 -1.62
CA LEU A 51 10.48 1.15 -0.45
C LEU A 51 11.70 1.22 0.51
N GLY A 52 12.62 0.26 0.42
CA GLY A 52 13.78 0.18 1.31
C GLY A 52 13.40 -0.14 2.76
N ILE A 53 12.27 -0.83 2.97
CA ILE A 53 11.76 -1.19 4.30
C ILE A 53 11.58 -2.70 4.43
N THR A 54 11.57 -3.19 5.66
CA THR A 54 11.25 -4.58 5.99
C THR A 54 9.74 -4.84 5.93
N ALA A 55 9.35 -6.10 5.72
CA ALA A 55 7.94 -6.49 5.72
C ALA A 55 7.23 -6.09 7.02
N ARG A 56 7.91 -6.19 8.17
CA ARG A 56 7.37 -5.81 9.48
C ARG A 56 7.05 -4.31 9.57
N GLN A 57 7.86 -3.45 8.95
CA GLN A 57 7.61 -2.01 8.89
C GLN A 57 6.43 -1.62 8.01
N LEU A 58 6.03 -2.49 7.06
CA LEU A 58 4.85 -2.26 6.21
C LEU A 58 3.54 -2.60 6.93
N LEU A 59 3.57 -3.44 7.97
CA LEU A 59 2.38 -3.87 8.70
C LEU A 59 1.70 -2.70 9.40
N ARG A 60 0.37 -2.66 9.28
CA ARG A 60 -0.47 -1.68 9.99
C ARG A 60 -0.70 -2.16 11.43
N THR A 61 0.05 -1.62 12.36
CA THR A 61 -0.02 -1.95 13.81
C THR A 61 -1.36 -1.61 14.47
N GLY A 62 -2.15 -0.72 13.85
CA GLY A 62 -3.45 -0.30 14.36
C GLY A 62 -4.60 -1.26 14.09
N GLU A 63 -4.44 -2.23 13.18
CA GLU A 63 -5.51 -3.16 12.81
C GLU A 63 -5.67 -4.27 13.85
N ASP A 64 -6.89 -4.80 13.98
CA ASP A 64 -7.19 -5.86 14.96
C ASP A 64 -6.44 -7.15 14.65
N ASP A 65 -6.32 -7.53 13.38
CA ASP A 65 -5.55 -8.71 12.95
C ASP A 65 -4.10 -8.67 13.44
N TYR A 66 -3.47 -7.49 13.44
CA TYR A 66 -2.09 -7.33 13.91
C TYR A 66 -1.97 -7.67 15.40
N LYS A 67 -2.97 -7.27 16.20
CA LYS A 67 -3.02 -7.54 17.64
C LYS A 67 -3.38 -8.99 17.92
N GLN A 68 -4.39 -9.52 17.23
CA GLN A 68 -4.87 -10.89 17.43
C GLN A 68 -3.81 -11.93 17.08
N LEU A 69 -3.01 -11.68 16.05
CA LEU A 69 -1.93 -12.56 15.62
C LEU A 69 -0.61 -12.33 16.38
N ASN A 70 -0.61 -11.48 17.43
CA ASN A 70 0.55 -11.12 18.23
C ASN A 70 1.77 -10.67 17.39
N LEU A 71 1.53 -9.93 16.30
CA LEU A 71 2.59 -9.52 15.35
C LEU A 71 3.48 -8.40 15.89
N ALA A 72 3.23 -7.91 17.10
CA ALA A 72 4.14 -7.03 17.83
C ALA A 72 5.34 -7.78 18.42
N ASP A 73 5.21 -9.10 18.62
CA ASP A 73 6.27 -9.94 19.17
C ASP A 73 7.37 -10.14 18.09
N PRO A 74 8.63 -9.78 18.39
CA PRO A 74 9.73 -9.81 17.43
C PRO A 74 10.08 -11.22 16.88
#